data_AF-A0A0W8DNE0-F1
#
_entry.id   AF-A0A0W8DNE0-F1
#
_cell.length_a   1.000
_cell.length_b   1.000
_cell.length_c   1.000
_cell.angle_alpha   90.00
_cell.angle_beta   90.00
_cell.angle_gamma   90.00
#
_symmetry.space_group_name_H-M   'P 1'
#
loop_
_entity.id
_entity.type
_entity.pdbx_description
1 polymer ?
#
loop_
_entity_poly.entity_id
_entity_poly.type
_entity_poly.pdbx_seq_one_letter_code
_entity_poly.pdbx_strand_id
1 'polypeptide(L)'
;MSRLMFKAPTEVVKLSYWGFAVWWFIILGVHVVTCVYTALYSYSYWVLMDTYLNNYLETFEIGMPPPYHHTIAIAHAVLSVLHAVGILLMLSGSIWQRSLAFTPFSTCDAGVKSDEVKSDRTSSALLQSFTKVYTKISDRHGLFGVNGVHFHVLLIVREVIETGLQTIQAYRMSVLLPRTLLNRFFVILLVTNCWSSVLVYSAFFKGDEASRRFACIVLDCVLDLVSCMGVELIIVLSYAKQYDLQMWGFSDYLWRNDEWAARVLNEFRMVFVVSWSDLASRAIFSIGLILTTTNMKELLQRLPRQKNQIAESSNQFTESTSLRTIKEQIKGEKLNTVLPTQSQTPATNLRRRQISKQTKLVKSGDSYRGTKLRTYCARLMLRAAHLFFGAWGILVLGLHIQASVQPTLPQCLMQVRPWATSRHLAIWSISIAIL
;
A
#
# COMPACT_ATOMS: atom_id res chain seq x y z
N MET A 1 11.92 -33.64 27.10
CA MET A 1 12.69 -32.87 26.10
C MET A 1 11.80 -32.70 24.86
N SER A 2 10.98 -31.65 24.84
CA SER A 2 9.98 -31.39 23.78
C SER A 2 10.66 -30.72 22.57
N ARG A 3 10.56 -31.36 21.40
CA ARG A 3 10.97 -30.77 20.12
C ARG A 3 10.18 -29.48 19.89
N LEU A 4 10.84 -28.34 20.07
CA LEU A 4 10.40 -27.06 19.51
C LEU A 4 10.41 -27.19 17.99
N MET A 5 9.25 -27.48 17.41
CA MET A 5 9.07 -27.38 15.97
C MET A 5 9.23 -25.91 15.58
N PHE A 6 10.34 -25.61 14.90
CA PHE A 6 10.50 -24.35 14.20
C PHE A 6 9.42 -24.30 13.12
N LYS A 7 8.34 -23.55 13.38
CA LYS A 7 7.32 -23.26 12.38
C LYS A 7 8.02 -22.49 11.27
N ALA A 8 8.10 -23.09 10.08
CA ALA A 8 8.67 -22.42 8.92
C ALA A 8 7.92 -21.09 8.69
N PRO A 9 8.63 -19.99 8.37
CA PRO A 9 7.99 -18.71 8.10
C PRO A 9 7.02 -18.87 6.93
N THR A 10 5.77 -18.45 7.15
CA THR A 10 4.73 -18.39 6.13
C THR A 10 5.13 -17.35 5.08
N GLU A 11 5.21 -17.76 3.81
CA GLU A 11 5.54 -16.85 2.70
C GLU A 11 4.31 -16.06 2.20
N VAL A 12 3.12 -16.46 2.64
CA VAL A 12 1.83 -16.02 2.13
C VAL A 12 0.83 -15.88 3.26
N VAL A 13 -0.04 -14.87 3.15
CA VAL A 13 -1.14 -14.61 4.07
C VAL A 13 -2.34 -15.45 3.64
N LYS A 14 -2.66 -16.44 4.46
CA LYS A 14 -3.78 -17.34 4.19
C LYS A 14 -5.08 -16.76 4.77
N LEU A 15 -6.08 -16.57 3.91
CA LEU A 15 -7.35 -15.95 4.28
C LEU A 15 -8.53 -16.94 4.24
N SER A 16 -9.54 -16.67 5.06
CA SER A 16 -10.87 -17.26 4.89
C SER A 16 -11.50 -16.80 3.56
N TYR A 17 -12.56 -17.47 3.11
CA TYR A 17 -13.26 -17.06 1.89
C TYR A 17 -13.75 -15.60 1.94
N TRP A 18 -14.38 -15.21 3.05
CA TRP A 18 -14.85 -13.84 3.25
C TRP A 18 -13.71 -12.82 3.30
N GLY A 19 -12.60 -13.16 3.98
CA GLY A 19 -11.42 -12.30 3.99
C GLY A 19 -10.84 -12.11 2.59
N PHE A 20 -10.74 -13.19 1.80
CA PHE A 20 -10.30 -13.12 0.41
C PHE A 20 -11.26 -12.28 -0.45
N ALA A 21 -12.56 -12.43 -0.26
CA ALA A 21 -13.57 -11.66 -0.99
C ALA A 21 -13.48 -10.15 -0.69
N VAL A 22 -13.32 -9.78 0.59
CA VAL A 22 -13.11 -8.38 0.99
C VAL A 22 -11.88 -7.79 0.30
N TRP A 23 -10.75 -8.49 0.33
CA TRP A 23 -9.54 -8.02 -0.34
C TRP A 23 -9.67 -7.97 -1.86
N TRP A 24 -10.45 -8.87 -2.46
CA TRP A 24 -10.80 -8.80 -3.87
C TRP A 24 -11.51 -7.49 -4.22
N PHE A 25 -12.54 -7.11 -3.44
CA PHE A 25 -13.25 -5.84 -3.65
C PHE A 25 -12.38 -4.62 -3.36
N ILE A 26 -11.53 -4.65 -2.33
CA ILE A 26 -10.61 -3.55 -2.00
C ILE A 26 -9.65 -3.31 -3.18
N ILE A 27 -8.98 -4.36 -3.65
CA ILE A 27 -8.00 -4.25 -4.73
C ILE A 27 -8.68 -3.82 -6.04
N LEU A 28 -9.87 -4.36 -6.34
CA LEU A 28 -10.68 -3.88 -7.46
C LEU A 28 -11.00 -2.38 -7.31
N GLY A 29 -11.42 -1.96 -6.11
CA GLY A 29 -11.73 -0.58 -5.79
C GLY A 29 -10.56 0.37 -6.04
N VAL A 30 -9.34 0.00 -5.65
CA VAL A 30 -8.13 0.79 -5.93
C VAL A 30 -7.93 1.00 -7.44
N HIS A 31 -8.07 -0.07 -8.24
CA HIS A 31 -7.97 0.05 -9.69
C HIS A 31 -9.10 0.90 -10.28
N VAL A 32 -10.35 0.75 -9.83
CA VAL A 32 -11.49 1.53 -10.30
C VAL A 32 -11.32 3.01 -10.00
N VAL A 33 -11.00 3.38 -8.75
CA VAL A 33 -10.79 4.77 -8.34
C VAL A 33 -9.68 5.40 -9.19
N THR A 34 -8.55 4.70 -9.32
CA THR A 34 -7.41 5.21 -10.10
C THR A 34 -7.74 5.33 -11.60
N CYS A 35 -8.43 4.33 -12.16
CA CYS A 35 -8.86 4.32 -13.56
C CYS A 35 -9.78 5.49 -13.86
N VAL A 36 -10.81 5.70 -13.03
CA VAL A 36 -11.77 6.81 -13.18
C VAL A 36 -11.07 8.15 -12.99
N TYR A 37 -10.22 8.28 -11.97
CA TYR A 37 -9.45 9.50 -11.72
C TYR A 37 -8.63 9.91 -12.96
N THR A 38 -7.81 9.00 -13.47
CA THR A 38 -6.94 9.25 -14.63
C THR A 38 -7.73 9.45 -15.93
N ALA A 39 -8.88 8.78 -16.09
CA ALA A 39 -9.79 9.03 -17.22
C ALA A 39 -10.39 10.43 -17.19
N LEU A 40 -10.89 10.87 -16.02
CA LEU A 40 -11.42 12.23 -15.84
C LEU A 40 -10.33 13.28 -16.06
N TYR A 41 -9.12 13.00 -15.59
CA TYR A 41 -7.96 13.86 -15.79
C TYR A 41 -7.61 14.01 -17.28
N SER A 42 -7.59 12.88 -18.01
CA SER A 42 -7.41 12.85 -19.46
C SER A 42 -8.50 13.65 -20.18
N TYR A 43 -9.77 13.42 -19.83
CA TYR A 43 -10.89 14.12 -20.44
C TYR A 43 -10.81 15.63 -20.18
N SER A 44 -10.48 16.02 -18.95
CA SER A 44 -10.35 17.42 -18.55
C SER A 44 -9.29 18.13 -19.39
N TYR A 45 -8.10 17.53 -19.53
CA TYR A 45 -7.04 18.09 -20.39
C TYR A 45 -7.37 18.06 -21.89
N TRP A 46 -8.18 17.10 -22.33
CA TRP A 46 -8.60 17.04 -23.73
C TRP A 46 -9.48 18.21 -24.14
N VAL A 47 -10.37 18.63 -23.23
CA VAL A 47 -11.31 19.75 -23.47
C VAL A 47 -10.75 21.08 -23.00
N LEU A 48 -9.74 21.08 -22.11
CA LEU A 48 -9.20 22.28 -21.46
C LEU A 48 -8.87 23.41 -22.44
N MET A 49 -8.27 23.10 -23.58
CA MET A 49 -7.86 24.09 -24.58
C MET A 49 -9.02 25.00 -25.04
N ASP A 50 -10.24 24.46 -25.10
CA ASP A 50 -11.44 25.15 -25.60
C ASP A 50 -12.22 25.85 -24.47
N THR A 51 -11.70 25.88 -23.24
CA THR A 51 -12.40 26.42 -22.07
C THR A 51 -12.02 27.86 -21.76
N TYR A 52 -12.97 28.60 -21.17
CA TYR A 52 -12.70 29.94 -20.66
C TYR A 52 -11.65 29.95 -19.55
N LEU A 53 -11.61 28.89 -18.73
CA LEU A 53 -10.58 28.69 -17.71
C LEU A 53 -9.16 28.73 -18.30
N ASN A 54 -8.95 28.13 -19.47
CA ASN A 54 -7.63 28.04 -20.08
C ASN A 54 -7.03 29.41 -20.43
N ASN A 55 -7.86 30.38 -20.83
CA ASN A 55 -7.41 31.76 -21.08
C ASN A 55 -6.74 32.38 -19.85
N TYR A 56 -7.31 32.15 -18.66
CA TYR A 56 -6.73 32.62 -17.40
C TYR A 56 -5.51 31.82 -16.98
N LEU A 57 -5.53 30.49 -17.17
CA LEU A 57 -4.35 29.65 -16.89
C LEU A 57 -3.15 30.07 -17.74
N GLU A 58 -3.36 30.36 -19.02
CA GLU A 58 -2.31 30.86 -19.92
C GLU A 58 -1.83 32.24 -19.52
N THR A 59 -2.76 33.17 -19.24
CA THR A 59 -2.43 34.55 -18.82
C THR A 59 -1.59 34.58 -17.54
N PHE A 60 -1.88 33.70 -16.59
CA PHE A 60 -1.17 33.62 -15.31
C PHE A 60 -0.06 32.56 -15.28
N GLU A 61 0.29 31.98 -16.42
CA GLU A 61 1.34 30.97 -16.57
C GLU A 61 1.18 29.79 -15.58
N ILE A 62 -0.06 29.30 -15.44
CA ILE A 62 -0.40 28.17 -14.59
C ILE A 62 -0.49 26.88 -15.41
N GLY A 63 0.45 25.98 -15.13
CA GLY A 63 0.51 24.69 -15.82
C GLY A 63 1.28 24.77 -17.14
N MET A 64 1.36 23.63 -17.83
CA MET A 64 1.98 23.54 -19.14
C MET A 64 1.12 24.25 -20.21
N PRO A 65 1.73 24.90 -21.22
CA PRO A 65 1.01 25.66 -22.22
C PRO A 65 0.15 24.78 -23.14
N PRO A 66 -0.85 25.35 -23.84
CA PRO A 66 -1.85 24.63 -24.63
C PRO A 66 -1.32 23.57 -25.61
N PRO A 67 -0.19 23.77 -26.33
CA PRO A 67 0.34 22.76 -27.25
C PRO A 67 0.64 21.39 -26.63
N TYR A 68 0.82 21.34 -25.30
CA TYR A 68 1.11 20.09 -24.58
C TYR A 68 -0.10 19.43 -23.94
N HIS A 69 -1.29 20.04 -23.98
CA HIS A 69 -2.48 19.54 -23.29
C HIS A 69 -2.91 18.16 -23.79
N HIS A 70 -2.94 17.94 -25.10
CA HIS A 70 -3.25 16.62 -25.66
C HIS A 70 -2.21 15.56 -25.28
N THR A 71 -0.92 15.91 -25.20
CA THR A 71 0.12 14.98 -24.76
C THR A 71 -0.10 14.56 -23.30
N ILE A 72 -0.46 15.51 -22.44
CA ILE A 72 -0.79 15.24 -21.02
C ILE A 72 -2.06 14.37 -20.93
N ALA A 73 -3.07 14.65 -21.75
CA ALA A 73 -4.29 13.85 -21.83
C ALA A 73 -3.98 12.41 -22.26
N ILE A 74 -3.22 12.21 -23.34
CA ILE A 74 -2.82 10.88 -23.82
C ILE A 74 -2.04 10.12 -22.75
N ALA A 75 -1.13 10.78 -22.03
CA ALA A 75 -0.39 10.14 -20.95
C ALA A 75 -1.33 9.61 -19.85
N HIS A 76 -2.32 10.40 -19.41
CA HIS A 76 -3.30 9.96 -18.43
C HIS A 76 -4.28 8.91 -18.98
N ALA A 77 -4.63 8.98 -20.26
CA ALA A 77 -5.43 7.95 -20.93
C ALA A 77 -4.71 6.59 -20.91
N VAL A 78 -3.40 6.58 -21.20
CA VAL A 78 -2.57 5.36 -21.11
C VAL A 78 -2.57 4.79 -19.69
N LEU A 79 -2.38 5.64 -18.67
CA LEU A 79 -2.44 5.20 -17.27
C LEU A 79 -3.81 4.61 -16.93
N SER A 80 -4.90 5.27 -17.36
CA SER A 80 -6.26 4.78 -17.16
C SER A 80 -6.46 3.39 -17.78
N VAL A 81 -6.01 3.19 -19.02
CA VAL A 81 -6.09 1.90 -19.72
C VAL A 81 -5.31 0.81 -18.97
N LEU A 82 -4.13 1.11 -18.40
CA LEU A 82 -3.37 0.14 -17.61
C LEU A 82 -4.16 -0.33 -16.36
N HIS A 83 -4.85 0.57 -15.66
CA HIS A 83 -5.72 0.18 -14.55
C HIS A 83 -6.98 -0.57 -15.04
N ALA A 84 -7.55 -0.18 -16.18
CA ALA A 84 -8.68 -0.88 -16.80
C ALA A 84 -8.33 -2.32 -17.18
N VAL A 85 -7.11 -2.57 -17.69
CA VAL A 85 -6.61 -3.94 -17.93
C VAL A 85 -6.58 -4.73 -16.61
N GLY A 86 -6.11 -4.14 -15.52
CA GLY A 86 -6.13 -4.77 -14.19
C GLY A 86 -7.55 -5.16 -13.73
N ILE A 87 -8.53 -4.28 -13.96
CA ILE A 87 -9.96 -4.54 -13.68
C ILE A 87 -10.46 -5.71 -14.53
N LEU A 88 -10.22 -5.67 -15.84
CA LEU A 88 -10.66 -6.71 -16.78
C LEU A 88 -10.06 -8.06 -16.42
N LEU A 89 -8.78 -8.13 -16.03
CA LEU A 89 -8.14 -9.37 -15.60
C LEU A 89 -8.78 -9.97 -14.34
N MET A 90 -9.11 -9.13 -13.35
CA MET A 90 -9.78 -9.58 -12.12
C MET A 90 -11.21 -10.08 -12.41
N LEU A 91 -11.97 -9.35 -13.24
CA LEU A 91 -13.34 -9.72 -13.60
C LEU A 91 -13.38 -10.97 -14.47
N SER A 92 -12.61 -10.99 -15.56
CA SER A 92 -12.54 -12.14 -16.49
C SER A 92 -12.02 -13.40 -15.79
N GLY A 93 -10.98 -13.29 -14.96
CA GLY A 93 -10.48 -14.42 -14.18
C GLY A 93 -11.53 -14.97 -13.22
N SER A 94 -12.30 -14.08 -12.57
CA SER A 94 -13.36 -14.50 -11.64
C SER A 94 -14.55 -15.16 -12.33
N ILE A 95 -14.92 -14.65 -13.52
CA ILE A 95 -15.99 -15.22 -14.35
C ILE A 95 -15.56 -16.60 -14.87
N TRP A 96 -14.35 -16.70 -15.41
CA TRP A 96 -13.80 -17.94 -15.97
C TRP A 96 -13.72 -19.05 -14.93
N GLN A 97 -13.21 -18.72 -13.73
CA GLN A 97 -13.06 -19.69 -12.64
C GLN A 97 -14.35 -19.91 -11.85
N ARG A 98 -15.45 -19.18 -12.16
CA ARG A 98 -16.73 -19.16 -11.42
C ARG A 98 -16.54 -18.95 -9.91
N SER A 99 -15.47 -18.26 -9.54
CA SER A 99 -15.03 -17.99 -8.17
C SER A 99 -14.11 -16.78 -8.21
N LEU A 100 -14.12 -15.97 -7.15
CA LEU A 100 -13.24 -14.79 -7.05
C LEU A 100 -11.78 -15.19 -7.26
N ALA A 101 -11.14 -14.54 -8.23
CA ALA A 101 -9.75 -14.76 -8.62
C ALA A 101 -9.11 -13.41 -8.98
N PHE A 102 -7.81 -13.27 -8.67
CA PHE A 102 -7.06 -12.04 -8.96
C PHE A 102 -6.56 -11.98 -10.40
N THR A 103 -6.29 -13.13 -11.03
CA THR A 103 -5.85 -13.24 -12.42
C THR A 103 -6.40 -14.53 -13.04
N PRO A 104 -6.67 -14.56 -14.36
CA PRO A 104 -7.22 -15.73 -15.03
C PRO A 104 -6.29 -16.95 -14.95
N PHE A 105 -4.97 -16.74 -14.89
CA PHE A 105 -3.95 -17.79 -14.94
C PHE A 105 -3.51 -18.35 -13.57
N SER A 106 -4.18 -18.03 -12.46
CA SER A 106 -3.72 -18.49 -11.14
C SER A 106 -3.90 -19.99 -10.89
N THR A 107 -4.56 -20.72 -11.79
CA THR A 107 -4.70 -22.18 -11.68
C THR A 107 -4.86 -22.74 -13.10
N CYS A 108 -3.80 -23.33 -13.66
CA CYS A 108 -3.78 -24.47 -14.57
C CYS A 108 -2.48 -24.47 -15.41
N ASP A 109 -1.41 -25.05 -14.86
CA ASP A 109 -0.60 -25.97 -15.65
C ASP A 109 -1.44 -27.24 -15.85
N ALA A 110 -2.36 -27.20 -16.82
CA ALA A 110 -3.03 -28.35 -17.39
C ALA A 110 -3.78 -27.85 -18.62
N GLY A 111 -3.33 -28.29 -19.79
CA GLY A 111 -3.74 -27.78 -21.08
C GLY A 111 -5.25 -27.79 -21.27
N VAL A 112 -5.78 -26.63 -21.62
CA VAL A 112 -7.00 -26.53 -22.42
C VAL A 112 -6.74 -25.42 -23.43
N LYS A 113 -6.55 -25.81 -24.69
CA LYS A 113 -6.63 -24.90 -25.84
C LYS A 113 -8.06 -24.33 -25.83
N SER A 114 -8.21 -23.03 -25.57
CA SER A 114 -9.51 -22.37 -25.76
C SER A 114 -9.57 -21.80 -27.18
N ASP A 115 -10.59 -22.21 -27.91
CA ASP A 115 -10.91 -21.80 -29.26
C ASP A 115 -10.97 -20.28 -29.45
N GLU A 116 -10.47 -19.83 -30.60
CA GLU A 116 -10.50 -18.44 -31.05
C GLU A 116 -11.94 -17.92 -31.17
N VAL A 117 -12.36 -17.14 -30.18
CA VAL A 117 -13.50 -16.23 -30.36
C VAL A 117 -12.99 -15.01 -31.15
N LYS A 118 -13.46 -14.86 -32.39
CA LYS A 118 -13.22 -13.69 -33.25
C LYS A 118 -13.68 -12.42 -32.52
N SER A 119 -12.74 -11.58 -32.13
CA SER A 119 -12.98 -10.26 -31.55
C SER A 119 -12.42 -9.17 -32.48
N ASP A 120 -13.13 -8.04 -32.55
CA ASP A 120 -12.94 -6.95 -33.52
C ASP A 120 -11.47 -6.49 -33.69
N ARG A 121 -11.03 -6.49 -34.95
CA ARG A 121 -9.63 -6.40 -35.39
C ARG A 121 -8.89 -5.10 -35.01
N THR A 122 -9.59 -4.00 -34.73
CA THR A 122 -8.98 -2.68 -34.45
C THR A 122 -8.81 -2.39 -32.96
N SER A 123 -9.71 -2.90 -32.12
CA SER A 123 -9.61 -2.79 -30.65
C SER A 123 -8.55 -3.75 -30.07
N SER A 124 -8.35 -4.90 -30.73
CA SER A 124 -7.47 -5.96 -30.25
C SER A 124 -5.99 -5.59 -30.25
N ALA A 125 -5.49 -4.82 -31.22
CA ALA A 125 -4.06 -4.51 -31.31
C ALA A 125 -3.58 -3.59 -30.18
N LEU A 126 -4.35 -2.54 -29.85
CA LEU A 126 -4.03 -1.64 -28.76
C LEU A 126 -4.18 -2.35 -27.40
N LEU A 127 -5.28 -3.07 -27.20
CA LEU A 127 -5.49 -3.84 -25.98
C LEU A 127 -4.42 -4.92 -25.78
N GLN A 128 -3.98 -5.60 -26.84
CA GLN A 128 -2.87 -6.56 -26.77
C GLN A 128 -1.54 -5.87 -26.43
N SER A 129 -1.28 -4.69 -26.98
CA SER A 129 -0.09 -3.91 -26.64
C SER A 129 -0.07 -3.51 -25.15
N PHE A 130 -1.18 -2.95 -24.65
CA PHE A 130 -1.31 -2.59 -23.24
C PHE A 130 -1.26 -3.82 -22.33
N THR A 131 -1.87 -4.94 -22.74
CA THR A 131 -1.80 -6.20 -22.01
C THR A 131 -0.35 -6.70 -21.94
N LYS A 132 0.41 -6.62 -23.04
CA LYS A 132 1.83 -7.01 -23.07
C LYS A 132 2.70 -6.11 -22.20
N VAL A 133 2.43 -4.81 -22.17
CA VAL A 133 3.11 -3.86 -21.27
C VAL A 133 2.73 -4.17 -19.82
N TYR A 134 1.44 -4.36 -19.55
CA TYR A 134 0.92 -4.69 -18.22
C TYR A 134 1.52 -6.00 -17.71
N THR A 135 1.55 -7.06 -18.51
CA THR A 135 2.17 -8.33 -18.11
C THR A 135 3.67 -8.14 -17.88
N LYS A 136 4.39 -7.39 -18.72
CA LYS A 136 5.81 -7.10 -18.48
C LYS A 136 6.06 -6.36 -17.15
N ILE A 137 5.16 -5.44 -16.76
CA ILE A 137 5.23 -4.70 -15.50
C ILE A 137 4.82 -5.58 -14.31
N SER A 138 3.81 -6.44 -14.50
CA SER A 138 3.15 -7.23 -13.46
C SER A 138 3.65 -8.70 -13.37
N ASP A 139 4.60 -9.13 -14.20
CA ASP A 139 5.00 -10.54 -14.29
C ASP A 139 5.76 -11.02 -13.06
N ARG A 140 5.38 -12.21 -12.60
CA ARG A 140 5.91 -12.90 -11.41
C ARG A 140 7.40 -13.29 -11.55
N HIS A 141 7.89 -13.40 -12.78
CA HIS A 141 9.30 -13.66 -13.12
C HIS A 141 9.96 -12.48 -13.87
N GLY A 142 9.26 -11.35 -14.01
CA GLY A 142 9.78 -10.15 -14.66
C GLY A 142 10.82 -9.43 -13.81
N LEU A 143 11.30 -8.28 -14.29
CA LEU A 143 12.33 -7.48 -13.60
C LEU A 143 11.90 -7.08 -12.17
N PHE A 144 10.60 -7.03 -11.87
CA PHE A 144 10.01 -6.64 -10.58
C PHE A 144 9.26 -7.78 -9.85
N GLY A 145 9.39 -9.03 -10.31
CA GLY A 145 8.67 -10.17 -9.72
C GLY A 145 9.14 -10.54 -8.31
N VAL A 146 8.19 -10.96 -7.45
CA VAL A 146 8.40 -11.28 -6.02
C VAL A 146 9.40 -12.43 -5.79
N ASN A 147 9.66 -13.24 -6.82
CA ASN A 147 10.59 -14.38 -6.76
C ASN A 147 12.03 -14.06 -7.26
N GLY A 148 12.33 -12.81 -7.62
CA GLY A 148 13.67 -12.41 -8.07
C GLY A 148 14.70 -12.31 -6.94
N VAL A 149 15.97 -12.67 -7.22
CA VAL A 149 17.10 -12.54 -6.27
C VAL A 149 17.29 -11.09 -5.75
N HIS A 150 16.79 -10.10 -6.50
CA HIS A 150 16.88 -8.67 -6.19
C HIS A 150 15.58 -8.05 -5.65
N PHE A 151 14.55 -8.84 -5.35
CA PHE A 151 13.22 -8.35 -4.96
C PHE A 151 13.27 -7.32 -3.81
N HIS A 152 14.02 -7.63 -2.75
CA HIS A 152 14.16 -6.72 -1.61
C HIS A 152 14.84 -5.40 -1.97
N VAL A 153 15.81 -5.42 -2.90
CA VAL A 153 16.50 -4.21 -3.33
C VAL A 153 15.56 -3.33 -4.15
N LEU A 154 14.81 -3.92 -5.08
CA LEU A 154 13.86 -3.19 -5.92
C LEU A 154 12.72 -2.58 -5.12
N LEU A 155 12.20 -3.29 -4.11
CA LEU A 155 11.21 -2.72 -3.18
C LEU A 155 11.78 -1.51 -2.42
N ILE A 156 13.00 -1.61 -1.90
CA ILE A 156 13.64 -0.49 -1.19
C ILE A 156 13.85 0.69 -2.14
N VAL A 157 14.32 0.45 -3.36
CA VAL A 157 14.51 1.51 -4.37
C VAL A 157 13.19 2.20 -4.69
N ARG A 158 12.12 1.42 -4.88
CA ARG A 158 10.78 1.94 -5.13
C ARG A 158 10.29 2.83 -3.99
N GLU A 159 10.37 2.35 -2.76
CA GLU A 159 10.00 3.09 -1.55
C GLU A 159 10.80 4.40 -1.42
N VAL A 160 12.11 4.39 -1.76
CA VAL A 160 12.95 5.60 -1.76
C VAL A 160 12.48 6.59 -2.82
N ILE A 161 12.17 6.13 -4.04
CA ILE A 161 11.66 6.98 -5.11
C ILE A 161 10.31 7.59 -4.71
N GLU A 162 9.37 6.77 -4.24
CA GLU A 162 8.03 7.21 -3.81
C GLU A 162 8.11 8.20 -2.65
N THR A 163 8.89 7.89 -1.59
CA THR A 163 9.12 8.81 -0.47
C THR A 163 9.77 10.11 -0.93
N GLY A 164 10.72 10.05 -1.86
CA GLY A 164 11.36 11.23 -2.44
C GLY A 164 10.36 12.12 -3.19
N LEU A 165 9.54 11.52 -4.06
CA LEU A 165 8.49 12.22 -4.81
C LEU A 165 7.41 12.79 -3.88
N GLN A 166 6.96 12.04 -2.87
CA GLN A 166 6.03 12.52 -1.86
C GLN A 166 6.64 13.68 -1.05
N THR A 167 7.95 13.65 -0.75
CA THR A 167 8.63 14.75 -0.06
C THR A 167 8.70 16.01 -0.93
N ILE A 168 8.98 15.86 -2.23
CA ILE A 168 8.93 16.98 -3.19
C ILE A 168 7.52 17.56 -3.25
N GLN A 169 6.49 16.71 -3.28
CA GLN A 169 5.09 17.13 -3.28
C GLN A 169 4.74 17.86 -1.97
N ALA A 170 5.16 17.34 -0.81
CA ALA A 170 4.96 18.00 0.49
C ALA A 170 5.64 19.37 0.57
N TYR A 171 6.87 19.47 0.06
CA TYR A 171 7.57 20.75 0.00
C TYR A 171 6.84 21.75 -0.90
N ARG A 172 6.38 21.32 -2.09
CA ARG A 172 5.55 22.16 -2.97
C ARG A 172 4.27 22.62 -2.27
N MET A 173 3.58 21.73 -1.54
CA MET A 173 2.42 22.09 -0.73
C MET A 173 2.76 23.13 0.34
N SER A 174 3.94 23.06 0.96
CA SER A 174 4.38 24.05 1.97
C SER A 174 4.61 25.46 1.40
N VAL A 175 4.98 25.53 0.12
CA VAL A 175 5.23 26.77 -0.63
C VAL A 175 3.97 27.31 -1.28
N LEU A 176 3.05 26.45 -1.71
CA LEU A 176 1.92 26.84 -2.56
C LEU A 176 0.58 26.85 -1.82
N LEU A 177 0.35 26.03 -0.79
CA LEU A 177 -0.95 25.99 -0.12
C LEU A 177 -1.02 26.98 1.06
N PRO A 178 -1.93 27.97 1.00
CA PRO A 178 -2.23 28.81 2.17
C PRO A 178 -3.01 28.02 3.24
N ARG A 179 -3.72 26.95 2.84
CA ARG A 179 -4.51 26.10 3.75
C ARG A 179 -3.61 25.29 4.67
N THR A 180 -3.43 25.79 5.89
CA THR A 180 -2.59 25.16 6.91
C THR A 180 -3.03 23.75 7.27
N LEU A 181 -4.34 23.47 7.30
CA LEU A 181 -4.86 22.13 7.59
C LEU A 181 -4.51 21.12 6.49
N LEU A 182 -4.62 21.52 5.22
CA LEU A 182 -4.31 20.63 4.09
C LEU A 182 -2.80 20.36 4.00
N ASN A 183 -1.98 21.40 4.21
CA ASN A 183 -0.53 21.26 4.31
C ASN A 183 -0.13 20.32 5.46
N ARG A 184 -0.67 20.51 6.66
CA ARG A 184 -0.43 19.62 7.83
C ARG A 184 -0.85 18.18 7.54
N PHE A 185 -2.02 18.00 6.94
CA PHE A 185 -2.52 16.68 6.57
C PHE A 185 -1.54 15.95 5.64
N PHE A 186 -1.01 16.64 4.62
CA PHE A 186 -0.01 16.06 3.72
C PHE A 186 1.27 15.65 4.46
N VAL A 187 1.79 16.49 5.34
CA VAL A 187 2.97 16.16 6.14
C VAL A 187 2.72 14.94 7.02
N ILE A 188 1.55 14.84 7.63
CA ILE A 188 1.18 13.68 8.44
C ILE A 188 1.15 12.41 7.59
N LEU A 189 0.61 12.46 6.36
CA LEU A 189 0.64 11.31 5.44
C LEU A 189 2.09 10.87 5.13
N LEU A 190 2.95 11.81 4.75
CA LEU A 190 4.36 11.54 4.44
C LEU A 190 5.12 10.96 5.63
N VAL A 191 4.97 11.55 6.82
CA VAL A 191 5.61 11.06 8.05
C VAL A 191 5.08 9.68 8.43
N THR A 192 3.77 9.45 8.27
CA THR A 192 3.17 8.13 8.49
C THR A 192 3.72 7.11 7.51
N ASN A 193 3.96 7.50 6.25
CA ASN A 193 4.55 6.60 5.26
C ASN A 193 5.98 6.21 5.65
N CYS A 194 6.80 7.21 5.99
CA CYS A 194 8.17 7.01 6.48
C CYS A 194 8.24 6.10 7.71
N TRP A 195 7.26 6.18 8.60
CA TRP A 195 7.22 5.38 9.83
C TRP A 195 6.42 4.09 9.71
N SER A 196 5.75 3.84 8.57
CA SER A 196 4.86 2.69 8.36
C SER A 196 5.60 1.37 8.63
N SER A 197 6.76 1.19 8.01
CA SER A 197 7.62 0.03 8.17
C SER A 197 8.17 -0.10 9.59
N VAL A 198 8.61 1.01 10.20
CA VAL A 198 9.13 1.00 11.58
C VAL A 198 8.05 0.59 12.58
N LEU A 199 6.83 1.12 12.44
CA LEU A 199 5.71 0.84 13.32
C LEU A 199 5.21 -0.60 13.16
N VAL A 200 5.06 -1.09 11.93
CA VAL A 200 4.66 -2.49 11.67
C VAL A 200 5.71 -3.48 12.14
N TYR A 201 7.00 -3.13 12.02
CA TYR A 201 8.09 -3.96 12.52
C TYR A 201 8.40 -3.77 14.02
N SER A 202 7.71 -2.84 14.69
CA SER A 202 7.78 -2.67 16.14
C SER A 202 6.88 -3.67 16.90
N ALA A 203 6.91 -3.62 18.24
CA ALA A 203 6.21 -4.54 19.12
C ALA A 203 4.65 -4.51 19.00
N PHE A 204 4.08 -3.56 18.25
CA PHE A 204 2.63 -3.41 18.08
C PHE A 204 2.00 -4.51 17.21
N PHE A 205 2.74 -5.12 16.27
CA PHE A 205 2.24 -6.19 15.40
C PHE A 205 2.87 -7.54 15.77
N LYS A 206 2.14 -8.37 16.53
CA LYS A 206 2.51 -9.78 16.83
C LYS A 206 2.14 -10.74 15.68
N GLY A 207 2.18 -10.26 14.45
CA GLY A 207 1.86 -11.05 13.25
C GLY A 207 3.04 -11.90 12.76
N ASP A 208 2.76 -12.90 11.93
CA ASP A 208 3.78 -13.58 11.15
C ASP A 208 4.40 -12.63 10.11
N GLU A 209 5.58 -13.00 9.59
CA GLU A 209 6.36 -12.17 8.68
C GLU A 209 5.58 -11.77 7.42
N ALA A 210 4.81 -12.68 6.82
CA ALA A 210 3.96 -12.37 5.67
C ALA A 210 2.88 -11.34 6.00
N SER A 211 2.22 -11.45 7.16
CA SER A 211 1.21 -10.48 7.59
C SER A 211 1.79 -9.08 7.82
N ARG A 212 3.04 -8.98 8.34
CA ARG A 212 3.72 -7.69 8.52
C ARG A 212 4.07 -7.05 7.18
N ARG A 213 4.62 -7.83 6.24
CA ARG A 213 4.89 -7.36 4.87
C ARG A 213 3.62 -6.89 4.18
N PHE A 214 2.56 -7.68 4.30
CA PHE A 214 1.27 -7.33 3.75
C PHE A 214 0.72 -6.03 4.34
N ALA A 215 0.82 -5.84 5.66
CA ALA A 215 0.42 -4.60 6.30
C ALA A 215 1.22 -3.38 5.82
N CYS A 216 2.54 -3.50 5.65
CA CYS A 216 3.37 -2.43 5.06
C CYS A 216 2.89 -2.06 3.64
N ILE A 217 2.69 -3.06 2.78
CA ILE A 217 2.26 -2.86 1.38
C ILE A 217 0.86 -2.22 1.32
N VAL A 218 -0.03 -2.57 2.25
CA VAL A 218 -1.36 -1.96 2.37
C VAL A 218 -1.27 -0.51 2.82
N LEU A 219 -0.46 -0.21 3.84
CA LEU A 219 -0.26 1.16 4.33
C LEU A 219 0.34 2.04 3.24
N ASP A 220 1.40 1.57 2.59
CA ASP A 220 2.01 2.19 1.42
C ASP A 220 0.97 2.53 0.34
N CYS A 221 0.19 1.53 -0.09
CA CYS A 221 -0.88 1.72 -1.08
C CYS A 221 -1.88 2.82 -0.71
N VAL A 222 -2.35 2.83 0.54
CA VAL A 222 -3.37 3.76 1.00
C VAL A 222 -2.78 5.16 1.07
N LEU A 223 -1.57 5.30 1.62
CA LEU A 223 -0.90 6.57 1.76
C LEU A 223 -0.57 7.18 0.39
N ASP A 224 -0.04 6.37 -0.54
CA ASP A 224 0.20 6.76 -1.94
C ASP A 224 -1.08 7.25 -2.61
N LEU A 225 -2.17 6.48 -2.54
CA LEU A 225 -3.44 6.82 -3.17
C LEU A 225 -3.98 8.16 -2.63
N VAL A 226 -3.93 8.36 -1.31
CA VAL A 226 -4.40 9.59 -0.68
C VAL A 226 -3.49 10.77 -1.01
N SER A 227 -2.16 10.59 -1.01
CA SER A 227 -1.22 11.68 -1.31
C SER A 227 -1.28 12.10 -2.78
N CYS A 228 -1.37 11.16 -3.72
CA CYS A 228 -1.31 11.47 -5.15
C CYS A 228 -2.66 11.90 -5.75
N MET A 229 -3.80 11.38 -5.26
CA MET A 229 -5.12 11.71 -5.81
C MET A 229 -6.03 12.40 -4.81
N GLY A 230 -6.03 11.93 -3.56
CA GLY A 230 -6.95 12.44 -2.54
C GLY A 230 -6.83 13.95 -2.33
N VAL A 231 -5.60 14.46 -2.29
CA VAL A 231 -5.35 15.89 -2.06
C VAL A 231 -5.77 16.76 -3.24
N GLU A 232 -5.48 16.33 -4.47
CA GLU A 232 -5.89 17.04 -5.68
C GLU A 232 -7.42 17.07 -5.79
N LEU A 233 -8.09 15.96 -5.48
CA LEU A 233 -9.54 15.88 -5.41
C LEU A 233 -10.12 16.82 -4.34
N ILE A 234 -9.52 16.90 -3.15
CA ILE A 234 -9.96 17.82 -2.09
C ILE A 234 -9.90 19.28 -2.59
N ILE A 235 -8.86 19.65 -3.34
CA ILE A 235 -8.72 20.99 -3.91
C ILE A 235 -9.82 21.22 -4.95
N VAL A 236 -9.95 20.35 -5.96
CA VAL A 236 -10.94 20.48 -7.04
C VAL A 236 -12.37 20.56 -6.48
N LEU A 237 -12.72 19.68 -5.54
CA LEU A 237 -14.05 19.66 -4.93
C LEU A 237 -14.35 20.94 -4.13
N SER A 238 -13.33 21.63 -3.62
CA SER A 238 -13.52 22.90 -2.92
C SER A 238 -13.91 24.07 -3.83
N TYR A 239 -13.65 23.96 -5.14
CA TYR A 239 -14.05 24.95 -6.16
C TYR A 239 -15.22 24.49 -7.03
N ALA A 240 -15.65 23.22 -6.95
CA ALA A 240 -16.67 22.66 -7.82
C ALA A 240 -18.01 23.44 -7.82
N LYS A 241 -18.41 24.01 -6.68
CA LYS A 241 -19.64 24.82 -6.58
C LYS A 241 -19.54 26.21 -7.21
N GLN A 242 -18.32 26.71 -7.41
CA GLN A 242 -18.03 28.03 -7.96
C GLN A 242 -17.72 27.97 -9.46
N TYR A 243 -17.55 26.76 -10.00
CA TYR A 243 -17.30 26.53 -11.41
C TYR A 243 -18.61 26.64 -12.21
N ASP A 244 -18.59 27.49 -13.23
CA ASP A 244 -19.72 27.71 -14.12
C ASP A 244 -19.58 26.80 -15.35
N LEU A 245 -20.53 25.87 -15.50
CA LEU A 245 -20.57 24.92 -16.62
C LEU A 245 -21.00 25.56 -17.94
N GLN A 246 -21.71 26.68 -17.93
CA GLN A 246 -22.11 27.39 -19.15
C GLN A 246 -20.93 28.17 -19.72
N MET A 247 -20.14 28.80 -18.84
CA MET A 247 -18.95 29.57 -19.21
C MET A 247 -17.70 28.67 -19.38
N TRP A 248 -17.72 27.44 -18.87
CA TRP A 248 -16.53 26.56 -18.81
C TRP A 248 -15.37 27.22 -18.04
N GLY A 249 -15.66 27.79 -16.87
CA GLY A 249 -14.66 28.49 -16.05
C GLY A 249 -15.22 29.11 -14.78
N PHE A 250 -14.56 30.15 -14.29
CA PHE A 250 -15.01 30.95 -13.14
C PHE A 250 -15.38 32.35 -13.60
N SER A 251 -16.40 32.95 -12.97
CA SER A 251 -16.87 34.29 -13.30
C SER A 251 -15.78 35.35 -13.09
N ASP A 252 -15.78 36.40 -13.92
CA ASP A 252 -14.86 37.54 -13.79
C ASP A 252 -14.90 38.23 -12.43
N TYR A 253 -16.05 38.20 -11.75
CA TYR A 253 -16.17 38.74 -10.40
C TYR A 253 -15.21 38.06 -9.41
N LEU A 254 -15.04 36.73 -9.53
CA LEU A 254 -14.11 35.97 -8.69
C LEU A 254 -12.65 36.28 -9.07
N TRP A 255 -12.33 36.37 -10.36
CA TRP A 255 -10.98 36.70 -10.82
C TRP A 255 -10.51 38.09 -10.39
N ARG A 256 -11.42 39.05 -10.23
CA ARG A 256 -11.12 40.40 -9.69
C ARG A 256 -10.92 40.45 -8.18
N ASN A 257 -11.24 39.37 -7.46
CA ASN A 257 -10.97 39.28 -6.03
C ASN A 257 -9.54 38.77 -5.83
N ASP A 258 -8.63 39.67 -5.45
CA ASP A 258 -7.20 39.36 -5.28
C ASP A 258 -6.94 38.20 -4.31
N GLU A 259 -7.70 38.10 -3.21
CA GLU A 259 -7.54 37.02 -2.25
C GLU A 259 -7.98 35.67 -2.83
N TRP A 260 -9.08 35.66 -3.59
CA TRP A 260 -9.56 34.44 -4.22
C TRP A 260 -8.63 34.02 -5.37
N ALA A 261 -8.25 34.96 -6.24
CA ALA A 261 -7.39 34.73 -7.40
C ALA A 261 -6.01 34.22 -6.97
N ALA A 262 -5.34 34.89 -6.03
CA ALA A 262 -4.04 34.42 -5.55
C ALA A 262 -4.12 33.07 -4.82
N ARG A 263 -5.27 32.73 -4.20
CA ARG A 263 -5.46 31.41 -3.58
C ARG A 263 -5.61 30.34 -4.64
N VAL A 264 -6.55 30.52 -5.56
CA VAL A 264 -6.90 29.52 -6.56
C VAL A 264 -5.73 29.25 -7.51
N LEU A 265 -4.99 30.28 -7.93
CA LEU A 265 -3.85 30.12 -8.83
C LEU A 265 -2.72 29.30 -8.18
N ASN A 266 -2.45 29.51 -6.90
CA ASN A 266 -1.46 28.70 -6.18
C ASN A 266 -1.94 27.26 -5.94
N GLU A 267 -3.21 27.07 -5.60
CA GLU A 267 -3.80 25.73 -5.44
C GLU A 267 -3.88 24.99 -6.78
N PHE A 268 -4.11 25.69 -7.89
CA PHE A 268 -4.11 25.13 -9.25
C PHE A 268 -2.74 24.64 -9.70
N ARG A 269 -1.64 25.23 -9.23
CA ARG A 269 -0.29 24.67 -9.45
C ARG A 269 -0.08 23.30 -8.81
N MET A 270 -0.97 22.86 -7.92
CA MET A 270 -0.97 21.51 -7.37
C MET A 270 -1.88 20.56 -8.15
N VAL A 271 -2.92 21.10 -8.78
CA VAL A 271 -3.82 20.34 -9.65
C VAL A 271 -3.14 20.19 -11.00
N PHE A 272 -3.03 21.25 -11.79
CA PHE A 272 -2.49 21.20 -13.15
C PHE A 272 -1.03 20.73 -13.21
N VAL A 273 -0.72 20.01 -14.28
CA VAL A 273 0.64 19.59 -14.63
C VAL A 273 1.46 20.82 -14.95
N VAL A 274 2.44 21.11 -14.09
CA VAL A 274 3.32 22.29 -14.22
C VAL A 274 4.63 22.00 -14.96
N SER A 275 4.99 20.73 -15.14
CA SER A 275 6.22 20.33 -15.83
C SER A 275 6.18 18.88 -16.28
N TRP A 276 7.14 18.49 -17.13
CA TRP A 276 7.35 17.09 -17.52
C TRP A 276 7.74 16.20 -16.34
N SER A 277 8.50 16.72 -15.38
CA SER A 277 8.86 15.97 -14.17
C SER A 277 7.66 15.74 -13.27
N ASP A 278 6.72 16.70 -13.21
CA ASP A 278 5.46 16.55 -12.50
C ASP A 278 4.59 15.47 -13.17
N LEU A 279 4.44 15.50 -14.50
CA LEU A 279 3.75 14.45 -15.24
C LEU A 279 4.39 13.06 -15.01
N ALA A 280 5.72 12.98 -15.06
CA ALA A 280 6.44 11.74 -14.80
C ALA A 280 6.22 11.23 -13.37
N SER A 281 6.21 12.11 -12.36
CA SER A 281 5.95 11.73 -10.97
C SER A 281 4.55 11.13 -10.80
N ARG A 282 3.53 11.74 -11.41
CA ARG A 282 2.14 11.25 -11.41
C ARG A 282 2.04 9.87 -12.08
N ALA A 283 2.75 9.67 -13.19
CA ALA A 283 2.83 8.37 -13.85
C ALA A 283 3.54 7.31 -13.00
N ILE A 284 4.63 7.67 -12.32
CA ILE A 284 5.35 6.77 -11.40
C ILE A 284 4.43 6.32 -10.26
N PHE A 285 3.69 7.22 -9.62
CA PHE A 285 2.73 6.85 -8.57
C PHE A 285 1.61 5.93 -9.09
N SER A 286 1.03 6.23 -10.26
CA SER A 286 0.00 5.39 -10.86
C SER A 286 0.52 3.98 -11.16
N ILE A 287 1.73 3.86 -11.73
CA ILE A 287 2.36 2.56 -11.97
C ILE A 287 2.73 1.86 -10.64
N GLY A 288 3.17 2.63 -9.64
CA GLY A 288 3.42 2.16 -8.28
C GLY A 288 2.19 1.47 -7.68
N LEU A 289 1.00 2.05 -7.82
CA LEU A 289 -0.25 1.42 -7.38
C LEU A 289 -0.53 0.07 -8.07
N ILE A 290 -0.21 -0.07 -9.36
CA ILE A 290 -0.32 -1.37 -10.06
C ILE A 290 0.66 -2.38 -9.44
N LEU A 291 1.91 -1.99 -9.21
CA LEU A 291 2.93 -2.85 -8.62
C LEU A 291 2.57 -3.26 -7.19
N THR A 292 2.13 -2.32 -6.35
CA THR A 292 1.69 -2.57 -4.98
C THR A 292 0.48 -3.49 -4.95
N THR A 293 -0.53 -3.27 -5.79
CA THR A 293 -1.70 -4.16 -5.84
C THR A 293 -1.34 -5.55 -6.37
N THR A 294 -0.41 -5.70 -7.31
CA THR A 294 0.12 -7.00 -7.73
C THR A 294 0.84 -7.71 -6.58
N ASN A 295 1.70 -7.02 -5.83
CA ASN A 295 2.36 -7.57 -4.65
C ASN A 295 1.36 -8.04 -3.58
N MET A 296 0.26 -7.29 -3.38
CA MET A 296 -0.84 -7.74 -2.51
C MET A 296 -1.48 -9.03 -3.03
N LYS A 297 -1.81 -9.08 -4.33
CA LYS A 297 -2.44 -10.26 -4.96
C LYS A 297 -1.57 -11.51 -4.80
N GLU A 298 -0.25 -11.38 -4.90
CA GLU A 298 0.68 -12.51 -4.75
C GLU A 298 0.83 -13.00 -3.30
N LEU A 299 0.77 -12.09 -2.32
CA LEU A 299 0.85 -12.45 -0.91
C LEU A 299 -0.44 -13.08 -0.38
N LEU A 300 -1.58 -12.81 -1.01
CA LEU A 300 -2.88 -13.32 -0.58
C LEU A 300 -3.18 -14.69 -1.16
N GLN A 301 -3.39 -15.67 -0.30
CA GLN A 301 -3.86 -17.00 -0.69
C GLN A 301 -5.16 -17.38 0.01
N ARG A 302 -6.07 -17.99 -0.74
CA ARG A 302 -7.30 -18.55 -0.18
C ARG A 302 -6.99 -19.86 0.55
N LEU A 303 -7.49 -20.05 1.77
CA LEU A 303 -7.45 -21.38 2.40
C LEU A 303 -8.25 -22.38 1.55
N PRO A 304 -7.71 -23.59 1.31
CA PRO A 304 -8.52 -24.68 0.78
C PRO A 304 -9.74 -24.86 1.67
N ARG A 305 -10.94 -24.85 1.09
CA ARG A 305 -12.15 -25.23 1.81
C ARG A 305 -11.94 -26.67 2.25
N GLN A 306 -11.79 -26.89 3.55
CA GLN A 306 -11.80 -28.24 4.12
C GLN A 306 -13.22 -28.78 3.85
N LYS A 307 -13.42 -29.37 2.67
CA LYS A 307 -14.54 -30.29 2.46
C LYS A 307 -14.29 -31.37 3.50
N ASN A 308 -15.18 -31.49 4.47
CA ASN A 308 -15.20 -32.60 5.38
C ASN A 308 -14.97 -33.86 4.56
N GLN A 309 -13.82 -34.50 4.72
CA GLN A 309 -13.62 -35.90 4.32
C GLN A 309 -14.51 -36.72 5.28
N ILE A 310 -15.80 -36.73 4.99
CA ILE A 310 -16.76 -37.71 5.49
C ILE A 310 -17.16 -38.48 4.23
N ALA A 311 -16.27 -39.35 3.79
CA ALA A 311 -16.48 -40.52 2.96
C ALA A 311 -15.10 -41.17 2.77
N GLU A 312 -15.05 -42.49 2.94
CA GLU A 312 -13.85 -43.36 2.89
C GLU A 312 -13.05 -43.52 4.20
N SER A 313 -13.74 -43.96 5.25
CA SER A 313 -13.17 -45.01 6.12
C SER A 313 -14.22 -46.11 6.33
N SER A 314 -14.59 -46.79 5.26
CA SER A 314 -15.29 -48.07 5.33
C SER A 314 -14.60 -48.99 4.33
N ASN A 315 -14.13 -50.12 4.84
CA ASN A 315 -13.53 -51.24 4.11
C ASN A 315 -12.01 -51.18 3.90
N GLN A 316 -11.29 -51.17 5.01
CA GLN A 316 -10.08 -51.99 5.15
C GLN A 316 -10.04 -52.57 6.57
N PHE A 317 -10.72 -53.69 6.77
CA PHE A 317 -10.50 -54.56 7.93
C PHE A 317 -9.75 -55.79 7.42
N THR A 318 -8.42 -55.69 7.44
CA THR A 318 -7.55 -56.86 7.41
C THR A 318 -6.96 -57.01 8.81
N GLU A 319 -7.54 -57.94 9.55
CA GLU A 319 -6.83 -58.92 10.36
C GLU A 319 -5.58 -58.45 11.13
N SER A 320 -5.75 -58.16 12.42
CA SER A 320 -4.69 -58.37 13.42
C SER A 320 -5.29 -58.84 14.75
N THR A 321 -5.43 -60.15 14.82
CA THR A 321 -5.59 -60.96 16.03
C THR A 321 -4.46 -60.65 17.02
N SER A 322 -4.81 -60.52 18.32
CA SER A 322 -3.95 -60.68 19.53
C SER A 322 -3.97 -59.55 20.59
N LEU A 323 -5.09 -58.88 20.83
CA LEU A 323 -5.21 -58.00 22.02
C LEU A 323 -6.58 -58.02 22.70
N ARG A 324 -7.25 -59.19 22.65
CA ARG A 324 -8.58 -59.37 23.28
C ARG A 324 -8.62 -60.34 24.47
N THR A 325 -7.47 -60.79 24.97
CA THR A 325 -7.41 -61.82 26.03
C THR A 325 -6.87 -61.35 27.38
N ILE A 326 -6.64 -60.04 27.61
CA ILE A 326 -6.01 -59.57 28.86
C ILE A 326 -6.88 -58.60 29.69
N LYS A 327 -8.08 -58.21 29.22
CA LYS A 327 -8.85 -57.14 29.88
C LYS A 327 -10.12 -57.57 30.64
N GLU A 328 -10.39 -58.85 30.78
CA GLU A 328 -11.60 -59.34 31.50
C GLU A 328 -11.34 -60.26 32.70
N GLN A 329 -10.12 -60.30 33.26
CA GLN A 329 -9.85 -61.13 34.45
C GLN A 329 -9.44 -60.38 35.72
N ILE A 330 -9.63 -59.06 35.80
CA ILE A 330 -9.31 -58.30 37.02
C ILE A 330 -10.46 -57.37 37.39
N LYS A 331 -11.58 -57.94 37.86
CA LYS A 331 -12.53 -57.21 38.73
C LYS A 331 -13.44 -58.17 39.53
N GLY A 332 -13.26 -58.16 40.85
CA GLY A 332 -13.96 -58.99 41.85
C GLY A 332 -13.01 -60.06 42.38
N GLU A 333 -12.68 -60.19 43.67
CA GLU A 333 -13.45 -59.92 44.89
C GLU A 333 -12.51 -60.04 46.12
N LYS A 334 -12.74 -59.18 47.13
CA LYS A 334 -12.57 -59.29 48.62
C LYS A 334 -11.88 -60.55 49.23
N LEU A 335 -11.22 -60.59 50.40
CA LEU A 335 -11.01 -59.75 51.61
C LEU A 335 -10.07 -60.54 52.58
N ASN A 336 -9.47 -59.85 53.58
CA ASN A 336 -8.88 -60.33 54.86
C ASN A 336 -7.46 -60.93 54.84
N THR A 337 -6.57 -60.85 55.84
CA THR A 337 -6.26 -60.07 57.07
C THR A 337 -4.89 -60.66 57.54
N VAL A 338 -4.15 -59.94 58.41
CA VAL A 338 -3.09 -60.42 59.35
C VAL A 338 -1.65 -59.90 59.07
N LEU A 339 -1.18 -59.07 60.02
CA LEU A 339 0.19 -58.57 60.37
C LEU A 339 0.92 -59.66 61.22
N PRO A 340 2.19 -59.56 61.72
CA PRO A 340 3.29 -58.57 61.61
C PRO A 340 4.67 -59.21 61.20
N THR A 341 5.78 -58.50 60.94
CA THR A 341 6.67 -57.80 61.90
C THR A 341 7.91 -57.22 61.18
N GLN A 342 8.23 -55.96 61.50
CA GLN A 342 9.52 -55.23 61.65
C GLN A 342 10.77 -55.61 60.79
N SER A 343 11.59 -54.69 60.28
CA SER A 343 12.27 -53.62 61.04
C SER A 343 13.02 -52.58 60.15
N GLN A 344 12.83 -51.31 60.51
CA GLN A 344 13.80 -50.19 60.67
C GLN A 344 14.71 -49.73 59.51
N THR A 345 14.53 -48.47 59.06
CA THR A 345 15.38 -47.29 59.40
C THR A 345 14.85 -45.98 58.76
N PRO A 346 15.20 -44.78 59.28
CA PRO A 346 14.28 -43.64 59.36
C PRO A 346 14.57 -42.43 58.43
N ALA A 347 13.60 -41.51 58.47
CA ALA A 347 13.54 -40.09 58.10
C ALA A 347 14.88 -39.31 58.22
N THR A 348 15.14 -38.15 57.60
CA THR A 348 14.32 -36.96 57.35
C THR A 348 15.26 -35.97 56.62
N ASN A 349 14.80 -35.20 55.61
CA ASN A 349 15.54 -34.01 55.19
C ASN A 349 14.59 -32.80 55.15
N LEU A 350 14.84 -31.90 56.09
CA LEU A 350 14.17 -30.64 56.32
C LEU A 350 15.21 -29.55 56.05
N ARG A 351 15.21 -28.91 54.87
CA ARG A 351 15.85 -27.58 54.72
C ARG A 351 15.26 -26.72 53.60
N ARG A 352 14.32 -25.90 54.08
CA ARG A 352 13.99 -24.53 53.69
C ARG A 352 15.07 -23.78 52.88
N ARG A 353 14.71 -23.46 51.63
CA ARG A 353 14.70 -22.13 50.98
C ARG A 353 15.93 -21.22 51.21
N GLN A 354 16.76 -21.08 50.17
CA GLN A 354 17.52 -19.84 49.96
C GLN A 354 17.47 -19.41 48.49
N ILE A 355 17.13 -18.14 48.33
CA ILE A 355 16.79 -17.43 47.11
C ILE A 355 18.08 -17.15 46.32
N SER A 356 18.13 -17.57 45.06
CA SER A 356 19.05 -17.01 44.06
C SER A 356 18.21 -16.52 42.89
N LYS A 357 18.02 -15.20 42.84
CA LYS A 357 17.43 -14.47 41.72
C LYS A 357 18.42 -14.53 40.56
N GLN A 358 18.29 -15.55 39.71
CA GLN A 358 18.88 -15.49 38.38
C GLN A 358 17.81 -14.91 37.45
N THR A 359 17.79 -13.58 37.36
CA THR A 359 17.05 -12.82 36.35
C THR A 359 17.55 -13.31 34.99
N LYS A 360 16.87 -14.30 34.41
CA LYS A 360 17.03 -14.68 33.01
C LYS A 360 16.58 -13.46 32.21
N LEU A 361 17.54 -12.65 31.82
CA LEU A 361 17.38 -11.59 30.86
C LEU A 361 16.83 -12.27 29.60
N VAL A 362 15.51 -12.16 29.40
CA VAL A 362 14.85 -12.59 28.17
C VAL A 362 15.44 -11.70 27.10
N LYS A 363 16.48 -12.21 26.43
CA LYS A 363 17.07 -11.60 25.25
C LYS A 363 15.93 -11.45 24.26
N SER A 364 15.43 -10.22 24.15
CA SER A 364 14.36 -9.85 23.22
C SER A 364 14.73 -10.42 21.86
N GLY A 365 13.95 -11.40 21.41
CA GLY A 365 14.22 -12.11 20.18
C GLY A 365 14.19 -11.10 19.05
N ASP A 366 15.34 -10.92 18.41
CA ASP A 366 15.55 -10.02 17.30
C ASP A 366 14.46 -10.26 16.23
N SER A 367 13.53 -9.32 16.12
CA SER A 367 12.30 -9.41 15.31
C SER A 367 12.57 -9.72 13.83
N TYR A 368 13.82 -9.54 13.40
CA TYR A 368 14.30 -9.70 12.03
C TYR A 368 14.74 -11.13 11.68
N ARG A 369 14.77 -12.08 12.64
CA ARG A 369 15.24 -13.45 12.41
C ARG A 369 14.29 -14.29 11.53
N GLY A 370 13.05 -13.83 11.32
CA GLY A 370 12.05 -14.48 10.46
C GLY A 370 12.15 -14.13 8.96
N THR A 371 13.02 -13.19 8.60
CA THR A 371 13.21 -12.77 7.21
C THR A 371 13.99 -13.86 6.45
N LYS A 372 13.46 -14.36 5.34
CA LYS A 372 14.07 -15.40 4.47
C LYS A 372 15.37 -14.94 3.75
N LEU A 373 16.10 -13.95 4.30
CA LEU A 373 17.31 -13.42 3.68
C LEU A 373 18.51 -14.28 4.04
N ARG A 374 18.93 -15.09 3.05
CA ARG A 374 20.04 -16.05 3.10
C ARG A 374 21.41 -15.40 3.40
N THR A 375 21.53 -14.08 3.30
CA THR A 375 22.79 -13.33 3.47
C THR A 375 22.68 -12.23 4.52
N TYR A 376 23.73 -12.09 5.34
CA TYR A 376 23.90 -11.04 6.34
C TYR A 376 23.72 -9.63 5.75
N CYS A 377 24.23 -9.42 4.53
CA CYS A 377 24.18 -8.14 3.82
C CYS A 377 22.76 -7.60 3.65
N ALA A 378 21.81 -8.46 3.31
CA ALA A 378 20.47 -8.00 2.98
C ALA A 378 19.61 -7.73 4.24
N ARG A 379 19.93 -8.37 5.38
CA ARG A 379 19.38 -7.98 6.70
C ARG A 379 19.92 -6.64 7.17
N LEU A 380 21.20 -6.36 6.89
CA LEU A 380 21.80 -5.06 7.18
C LEU A 380 21.16 -3.95 6.33
N MET A 381 20.95 -4.19 5.03
CA MET A 381 20.28 -3.24 4.13
C MET A 381 18.87 -2.90 4.61
N LEU A 382 18.06 -3.89 4.99
CA LEU A 382 16.70 -3.64 5.47
C LEU A 382 16.68 -2.80 6.76
N ARG A 383 17.61 -3.07 7.69
CA ARG A 383 17.75 -2.24 8.90
C ARG A 383 18.20 -0.83 8.58
N ALA A 384 19.18 -0.67 7.68
CA ALA A 384 19.63 0.64 7.24
C ALA A 384 18.49 1.43 6.58
N ALA A 385 17.67 0.78 5.75
CA ALA A 385 16.50 1.40 5.13
C ALA A 385 15.47 1.86 6.18
N HIS A 386 15.09 1.01 7.14
CA HIS A 386 14.17 1.41 8.21
C HIS A 386 14.69 2.58 9.05
N LEU A 387 15.99 2.58 9.39
CA LEU A 387 16.60 3.69 10.12
C LEU A 387 16.61 4.97 9.27
N PHE A 388 16.90 4.86 7.98
CA PHE A 388 16.84 5.97 7.03
C PHE A 388 15.44 6.57 6.96
N PHE A 389 14.39 5.77 6.72
CA PHE A 389 13.01 6.27 6.67
C PHE A 389 12.55 6.83 8.01
N GLY A 390 12.87 6.17 9.12
CA GLY A 390 12.60 6.68 10.46
C GLY A 390 13.20 8.06 10.70
N ALA A 391 14.49 8.23 10.38
CA ALA A 391 15.20 9.50 10.49
C ALA A 391 14.65 10.56 9.52
N TRP A 392 14.30 10.18 8.29
CA TRP A 392 13.70 11.07 7.31
C TRP A 392 12.37 11.63 7.78
N GLY A 393 11.50 10.80 8.36
CA GLY A 393 10.24 11.26 8.94
C GLY A 393 10.44 12.26 10.09
N ILE A 394 11.45 12.05 10.95
CA ILE A 394 11.82 13.00 12.01
C ILE A 394 12.31 14.33 11.42
N LEU A 395 13.17 14.27 10.40
CA LEU A 395 13.69 15.46 9.71
C LEU A 395 12.55 16.27 9.09
N VAL A 396 11.68 15.64 8.29
CA VAL A 396 10.53 16.27 7.64
C VAL A 396 9.59 16.90 8.67
N LEU A 397 9.27 16.18 9.75
CA LEU A 397 8.41 16.69 10.81
C LEU A 397 9.05 17.89 11.52
N GLY A 398 10.36 17.82 11.81
CA GLY A 398 11.11 18.92 12.40
C GLY A 398 11.11 20.18 11.53
N LEU A 399 11.35 20.03 10.22
CA LEU A 399 11.28 21.12 9.26
C LEU A 399 9.88 21.73 9.18
N HIS A 400 8.83 20.91 9.19
CA HIS A 400 7.46 21.38 9.19
C HIS A 400 7.10 22.13 10.48
N ILE A 401 7.51 21.61 11.65
CA ILE A 401 7.30 22.28 12.94
C ILE A 401 8.02 23.63 12.94
N GLN A 402 9.30 23.67 12.54
CA GLN A 402 10.07 24.90 12.42
C GLN A 402 9.35 25.94 11.55
N ALA A 403 8.87 25.54 10.37
CA ALA A 403 8.11 26.42 9.48
C ALA A 403 6.78 26.86 10.12
N SER A 404 6.13 25.98 10.87
CA SER A 404 4.83 26.25 11.51
C SER A 404 4.87 27.20 12.70
N VAL A 405 6.02 27.35 13.36
CA VAL A 405 6.19 28.22 14.54
C VAL A 405 6.55 29.66 14.15
N GLN A 406 6.84 29.92 12.87
CA GLN A 406 7.16 31.26 12.40
C GLN A 406 5.99 32.24 12.62
N PRO A 407 6.28 33.48 13.06
CA PRO A 407 5.26 34.48 13.39
C PRO A 407 4.46 34.89 12.16
N THR A 408 3.16 35.16 12.32
CA THR A 408 2.33 35.63 11.20
C THR A 408 2.50 37.13 11.00
N LEU A 409 2.71 37.59 9.76
CA LEU A 409 2.73 39.03 9.46
C LEU A 409 1.31 39.56 9.30
N PRO A 410 0.85 40.52 10.11
CA PRO A 410 -0.52 41.03 9.99
C PRO A 410 -0.80 41.75 8.67
N GLN A 411 0.24 42.16 7.93
CA GLN A 411 0.11 42.87 6.65
C GLN A 411 -0.05 41.96 5.42
N CYS A 412 0.12 40.64 5.56
CA CYS A 412 -0.01 39.70 4.43
C CYS A 412 -1.35 38.97 4.50
N LEU A 413 -2.25 39.28 3.56
CA LEU A 413 -3.58 38.63 3.44
C LEU A 413 -3.47 37.12 3.21
N MET A 414 -2.42 36.66 2.49
CA MET A 414 -2.10 35.25 2.33
C MET A 414 -0.63 34.95 2.60
N GLN A 415 -0.41 33.89 3.37
CA GLN A 415 0.91 33.48 3.85
C GLN A 415 1.07 31.98 3.66
N VAL A 416 2.28 31.61 3.24
CA VAL A 416 2.75 30.23 3.15
C VAL A 416 3.94 30.04 4.09
N ARG A 417 4.26 28.78 4.39
CA ARG A 417 5.29 28.43 5.38
C ARG A 417 6.22 27.38 4.78
N PRO A 418 7.17 27.82 3.92
CA PRO A 418 8.11 26.92 3.28
C PRO A 418 9.03 26.28 4.30
N TRP A 419 9.47 25.06 4.01
CA TRP A 419 10.49 24.40 4.81
C TRP A 419 11.87 25.02 4.57
N ALA A 420 12.72 24.97 5.60
CA ALA A 420 14.11 25.41 5.55
C ALA A 420 14.36 26.90 5.18
N THR A 421 13.31 27.73 5.13
CA THR A 421 13.44 29.18 4.93
C THR A 421 13.22 29.92 6.24
N SER A 422 14.14 30.83 6.60
CA SER A 422 14.01 31.71 7.77
C SER A 422 13.22 33.00 7.50
N ARG A 423 12.81 33.23 6.24
CA ARG A 423 12.05 34.41 5.81
C ARG A 423 10.67 34.01 5.31
N HIS A 424 9.68 34.85 5.58
CA HIS A 424 8.34 34.73 5.02
C HIS A 424 8.39 34.92 3.51
N LEU A 425 7.81 33.98 2.78
CA LEU A 425 7.31 34.25 1.43
C LEU A 425 5.87 34.70 1.61
N ALA A 426 5.66 36.01 1.57
CA ALA A 426 4.33 36.49 1.21
C ALA A 426 4.04 35.94 -0.19
N ILE A 427 2.86 35.37 -0.40
CA ILE A 427 2.34 35.28 -1.76
C ILE A 427 2.12 36.75 -2.14
N TRP A 428 3.15 37.39 -2.69
CA TRP A 428 2.97 38.67 -3.34
C TRP A 428 1.86 38.42 -4.35
N SER A 429 0.76 39.15 -4.20
CA SER A 429 -0.17 39.41 -5.28
C SER A 429 0.68 39.54 -6.52
N ILE A 430 0.40 38.69 -7.50
CA ILE A 430 0.91 38.79 -8.86
C ILE A 430 1.05 40.29 -9.12
N SER A 431 2.29 40.75 -9.28
CA SER A 431 2.51 42.11 -9.72
C SER A 431 1.63 42.26 -10.94
N ILE A 432 0.56 43.03 -10.79
CA ILE A 432 -0.14 43.65 -11.89
C ILE A 432 0.91 44.60 -12.48
N ALA A 433 1.81 44.03 -13.26
CA ALA A 433 2.48 44.70 -14.34
C ALA A 433 1.50 44.67 -15.52
N ILE A 434 0.36 45.33 -15.32
CA ILE A 434 -0.43 45.90 -16.41
C ILE A 434 -0.20 47.39 -16.28
N LEU A 435 0.87 47.83 -16.94
CA LEU A 435 1.00 49.16 -17.53
C LEU A 435 1.61 48.97 -18.90
#